data_AF-A0A2E7LE44-F1
#
_entry.id   AF-A0A2E7LE44-F1
#
_cell.length_a   1.000
_cell.length_b   1.000
_cell.length_c   1.000
_cell.angle_alpha   90.00
_cell.angle_beta   90.00
_cell.angle_gamma   90.00
#
_symmetry.space_group_name_H-M   'P 1'
#
loop_
_entity.id
_entity.type
_entity.pdbx_description
1 polymer ?
#
loop_
_entity_poly.entity_id
_entity_poly.type
_entity_poly.pdbx_seq_one_letter_code
_entity_poly.pdbx_strand_id
1 'polypeptide(L)'
;MAQQYLLPCDCGAKITVTASQAGDQLVCECGKNLDVPSFTELRLLEPVTDPTDRPDHKRRTWTRLQALLFTGGLLTAVVASGGIGFATYLRSQIDTTDTIETIADDYLKFLDQRSPTELLEIWGNIRNKGLTDVRTLEIPEYVVNQQNYKRLTQLIYLASSAVVIGIGMTVTSLLLRPREKSNAT
;
A
#
# COMPACT_ATOMS: atom_id res chain seq x y z
N MET A 1 -29.42 -2.51 -21.99
CA MET A 1 -29.23 -3.71 -22.84
C MET A 1 -30.62 -4.24 -23.17
N ALA A 2 -30.93 -4.46 -24.45
CA ALA A 2 -32.28 -4.80 -24.90
C ALA A 2 -32.51 -6.32 -24.82
N GLN A 3 -33.56 -6.75 -24.12
CA GLN A 3 -33.94 -8.15 -23.99
C GLN A 3 -34.34 -8.70 -25.37
N GLN A 4 -33.76 -9.83 -25.76
CA GLN A 4 -34.07 -10.56 -26.99
C GLN A 4 -34.97 -11.76 -26.67
N TYR A 5 -35.93 -12.02 -27.55
CA TYR A 5 -36.95 -13.05 -27.41
C TYR A 5 -36.97 -13.93 -28.66
N LEU A 6 -37.31 -15.22 -28.51
CA LEU A 6 -37.45 -16.14 -29.63
C LEU A 6 -38.90 -16.21 -30.08
N LEU A 7 -39.17 -15.78 -31.32
CA LEU A 7 -40.48 -15.88 -31.95
C LEU A 7 -40.53 -17.15 -32.82
N PRO A 8 -41.40 -18.13 -32.52
CA PRO A 8 -41.55 -19.32 -33.34
C PRO A 8 -42.36 -19.01 -34.62
N CYS A 9 -41.85 -19.47 -35.77
CA CYS A 9 -42.56 -19.48 -37.05
C CYS A 9 -43.26 -20.83 -37.26
N ASP A 10 -44.40 -20.85 -37.98
CA ASP A 10 -45.11 -22.07 -38.42
C ASP A 10 -44.24 -23.03 -39.24
N CYS A 11 -43.15 -22.50 -39.82
CA CYS A 11 -42.14 -23.23 -40.56
C CYS A 11 -41.14 -23.99 -39.65
N GLY A 12 -41.26 -23.86 -38.33
CA GLY A 12 -40.38 -24.47 -37.33
C GLY A 12 -39.12 -23.64 -37.00
N ALA A 13 -38.86 -22.54 -37.72
CA ALA A 13 -37.74 -21.64 -37.45
C ALA A 13 -38.02 -20.75 -36.23
N LYS A 14 -37.00 -20.46 -35.42
CA LYS A 14 -37.07 -19.52 -34.30
C LYS A 14 -36.32 -18.25 -34.65
N ILE A 15 -37.02 -17.13 -34.76
CA ILE A 15 -36.43 -15.82 -35.10
C ILE A 15 -36.15 -15.05 -33.81
N THR A 16 -34.94 -14.53 -33.67
CA THR A 16 -34.59 -13.63 -32.55
C THR A 16 -35.16 -12.24 -32.80
N VAL A 17 -36.07 -11.79 -31.93
CA VAL A 17 -36.67 -10.46 -31.99
C VAL A 17 -36.36 -9.66 -30.73
N THR A 18 -36.17 -8.36 -30.87
CA THR A 18 -35.96 -7.45 -29.74
C THR A 18 -37.27 -6.82 -29.28
N ALA A 19 -37.33 -6.43 -28.02
CA ALA A 19 -38.44 -5.64 -27.46
C ALA A 19 -38.82 -4.39 -28.29
N SER A 20 -37.87 -3.79 -29.00
CA SER A 20 -38.08 -2.60 -29.85
C SER A 20 -38.75 -2.89 -31.19
N GLN A 21 -38.87 -4.16 -31.57
CA GLN A 21 -39.52 -4.62 -32.81
C GLN A 21 -40.96 -5.11 -32.54
N ALA A 22 -41.52 -4.80 -31.36
CA ALA A 22 -42.88 -5.19 -31.00
C ALA A 22 -43.90 -4.49 -31.90
N GLY A 23 -44.75 -5.25 -32.60
CA GLY A 23 -45.72 -4.72 -33.56
C GLY A 23 -45.18 -4.47 -34.97
N ASP A 24 -43.92 -4.85 -35.26
CA ASP A 24 -43.37 -4.81 -36.62
C ASP A 24 -43.72 -6.08 -37.43
N GLN A 25 -43.61 -6.00 -38.75
CA GLN A 25 -43.68 -7.15 -39.66
C GLN A 25 -42.28 -7.60 -40.06
N LEU A 26 -41.95 -8.86 -39.77
CA LEU A 26 -40.67 -9.47 -40.14
C LEU A 26 -40.90 -10.56 -41.18
N VAL A 27 -40.08 -10.59 -42.22
CA VAL A 27 -40.10 -11.68 -43.20
C VAL A 27 -39.27 -12.84 -42.65
N CYS A 28 -39.89 -13.99 -42.46
CA CYS A 28 -39.19 -15.21 -42.08
C CYS A 28 -38.37 -15.76 -43.26
N GLU A 29 -37.32 -16.52 -43.00
CA GLU A 29 -36.53 -17.23 -44.03
C GLU A 29 -37.37 -18.15 -44.94
N CYS A 30 -38.58 -18.52 -44.54
CA CYS A 30 -39.54 -19.26 -45.38
C CYS A 30 -40.32 -18.37 -46.37
N GLY A 31 -40.03 -17.06 -46.42
CA GLY A 31 -40.66 -16.08 -47.32
C GLY A 31 -42.03 -15.58 -46.85
N LYS A 32 -42.50 -15.98 -45.66
CA LYS A 32 -43.77 -15.50 -45.08
C LYS A 32 -43.56 -14.27 -44.21
N ASN A 33 -44.50 -13.32 -44.27
CA ASN A 33 -44.56 -12.20 -43.34
C ASN A 33 -45.11 -12.69 -42.00
N LEU A 34 -44.34 -12.47 -40.94
CA LEU A 34 -44.67 -12.80 -39.56
C LEU A 34 -44.90 -11.49 -38.81
N ASP A 35 -46.10 -11.31 -38.28
CA ASP A 35 -46.40 -10.20 -37.39
C ASP A 35 -45.74 -10.45 -36.03
N VAL A 36 -44.88 -9.53 -35.60
CA VAL A 36 -44.29 -9.59 -34.27
C VAL A 36 -45.36 -9.21 -33.26
N PRO A 37 -45.72 -10.10 -32.33
CA PRO A 37 -46.82 -9.88 -31.41
C PRO A 37 -46.55 -8.69 -30.49
N SER A 38 -47.60 -8.21 -29.83
CA SER A 38 -47.55 -7.01 -29.00
C SER A 38 -46.53 -7.17 -27.86
N PHE A 39 -46.06 -6.05 -27.31
CA PHE A 39 -45.06 -6.07 -26.22
C PHE A 39 -45.49 -6.92 -25.01
N THR A 40 -46.79 -6.99 -24.74
CA THR A 40 -47.36 -7.82 -23.66
C THR A 40 -47.22 -9.32 -23.95
N GLU A 41 -47.37 -9.72 -25.21
CA GLU A 41 -47.27 -11.11 -25.67
C GLU A 41 -45.81 -11.54 -25.88
N LEU A 42 -44.92 -10.63 -26.27
CA LEU A 42 -43.47 -10.89 -26.32
C LEU A 42 -42.90 -11.28 -24.95
N ARG A 43 -43.45 -10.74 -23.86
CA ARG A 43 -43.05 -11.13 -22.49
C ARG A 43 -43.48 -12.55 -22.10
N LEU A 44 -44.41 -13.16 -22.83
CA LEU A 44 -44.83 -14.55 -22.63
C LEU A 44 -43.97 -15.53 -23.43
N LEU A 45 -43.16 -15.05 -24.38
CA LEU A 45 -42.24 -15.88 -25.16
C LEU A 45 -40.96 -16.17 -24.39
N GLU A 46 -40.32 -17.29 -24.74
CA GLU A 46 -39.07 -17.71 -24.12
C GLU A 46 -37.96 -16.68 -24.41
N PRO A 47 -37.42 -16.02 -23.38
CA PRO A 47 -36.32 -15.08 -23.57
C PRO A 47 -35.11 -15.85 -24.10
N VAL A 48 -34.38 -15.24 -25.03
CA VAL A 48 -33.06 -15.74 -25.41
C VAL A 48 -32.22 -15.73 -24.14
N THR A 49 -31.87 -16.91 -23.62
CA THR A 49 -30.88 -17.03 -22.56
C THR A 49 -29.56 -16.61 -23.17
N ASP A 50 -29.16 -15.38 -22.90
CA ASP A 50 -27.94 -14.81 -23.45
C ASP A 50 -26.76 -15.71 -23.06
N PRO A 51 -26.03 -16.31 -24.02
CA PRO A 51 -24.85 -17.11 -23.72
C PRO A 51 -23.70 -16.27 -23.15
N THR A 52 -23.83 -14.94 -23.05
CA THR A 52 -22.92 -14.10 -22.27
C THR A 52 -23.07 -14.26 -20.76
N ASP A 53 -24.03 -15.05 -20.27
CA ASP A 53 -24.12 -15.44 -18.86
C ASP A 53 -23.16 -16.59 -18.49
N ARG A 54 -21.93 -16.56 -19.03
CA ARG A 54 -20.76 -17.35 -18.58
C ARG A 54 -19.46 -16.57 -18.85
N PRO A 55 -18.44 -16.67 -17.99
CA PRO A 55 -18.23 -17.69 -16.97
C PRO A 55 -18.69 -17.21 -15.60
N ASP A 56 -18.95 -18.18 -14.73
CA ASP A 56 -18.77 -18.02 -13.29
C ASP A 56 -17.65 -17.01 -13.02
N HIS A 57 -18.00 -15.83 -12.51
CA HIS A 57 -17.15 -15.23 -11.50
C HIS A 57 -17.17 -16.24 -10.35
N LYS A 58 -16.39 -17.33 -10.47
CA LYS A 58 -16.08 -18.24 -9.37
C LYS A 58 -15.61 -17.30 -8.30
N ARG A 59 -16.50 -17.01 -7.34
CA ARG A 59 -16.19 -16.10 -6.23
C ARG A 59 -14.88 -16.62 -5.72
N ARG A 60 -13.81 -15.84 -5.91
CA ARG A 60 -12.45 -16.30 -5.63
C ARG A 60 -12.43 -16.59 -4.14
N THR A 61 -12.63 -17.85 -3.78
CA THR A 61 -12.80 -18.27 -2.40
C THR A 61 -11.41 -18.20 -1.78
N TRP A 62 -11.15 -17.11 -1.07
CA TRP A 62 -9.90 -16.93 -0.36
C TRP A 62 -9.74 -18.06 0.65
N THR A 63 -8.62 -18.76 0.55
CA THR A 63 -8.24 -19.70 1.59
C THR A 63 -7.86 -18.92 2.85
N ARG A 64 -8.10 -19.50 4.04
CA ARG A 64 -7.72 -18.86 5.32
C ARG A 64 -6.23 -18.46 5.35
N LEU A 65 -5.36 -19.26 4.71
CA LEU A 65 -3.93 -18.96 4.58
C LEU A 65 -3.66 -17.72 3.71
N GLN A 66 -4.34 -17.59 2.56
CA GLN A 66 -4.23 -16.39 1.72
C GLN A 66 -4.72 -15.13 2.44
N ALA A 67 -5.85 -15.22 3.13
CA ALA A 67 -6.37 -14.12 3.93
C ALA A 67 -5.36 -13.70 5.01
N LEU A 68 -4.77 -14.67 5.71
CA LEU A 68 -3.80 -14.40 6.77
C LEU A 68 -2.49 -13.81 6.24
N LEU A 69 -1.96 -14.33 5.12
CA LEU A 69 -0.77 -13.76 4.46
C LEU A 69 -1.01 -12.35 3.93
N PHE A 70 -2.20 -12.09 3.36
CA PHE A 70 -2.54 -10.78 2.84
C PHE A 70 -2.70 -9.77 3.97
N THR A 71 -3.56 -10.06 4.95
CA THR A 71 -3.80 -9.13 6.07
C THR A 71 -2.55 -8.95 6.92
N GLY A 72 -1.81 -10.02 7.19
CA GLY A 72 -0.54 -9.97 7.92
C GLY A 72 0.50 -9.15 7.18
N GLY A 73 0.76 -9.46 5.91
CA GLY A 73 1.73 -8.72 5.10
C GLY A 73 1.37 -7.25 4.93
N LEU A 74 0.09 -6.93 4.72
CA LEU A 74 -0.39 -5.56 4.59
C LEU A 74 -0.22 -4.79 5.90
N LEU A 75 -0.60 -5.38 7.03
CA LEU A 75 -0.49 -4.74 8.33
C LEU A 75 0.98 -4.51 8.70
N THR A 76 1.86 -5.48 8.47
CA THR A 76 3.30 -5.31 8.66
C THR A 76 3.85 -4.18 7.79
N ALA A 77 3.48 -4.12 6.51
CA ALA A 77 3.94 -3.08 5.60
C ALA A 77 3.48 -1.68 6.03
N VAL A 78 2.22 -1.54 6.46
CA VAL A 78 1.67 -0.24 6.93
C VAL A 78 2.37 0.21 8.21
N VAL A 79 2.48 -0.68 9.21
CA VAL A 79 3.12 -0.36 10.49
C VAL A 79 4.59 -0.01 10.29
N ALA A 80 5.32 -0.79 9.50
CA ALA A 80 6.73 -0.53 9.21
C ALA A 80 6.92 0.80 8.45
N SER A 81 6.03 1.11 7.49
CA SER A 81 6.08 2.39 6.77
C SER A 81 5.83 3.59 7.70
N GLY A 82 4.86 3.48 8.61
CA GLY A 82 4.63 4.50 9.64
C GLY A 82 5.85 4.65 10.57
N GLY A 83 6.47 3.54 10.96
CA GLY A 83 7.69 3.52 11.76
C GLY A 83 8.88 4.19 11.06
N ILE A 84 9.04 3.98 9.75
CA ILE A 84 10.05 4.68 8.94
C ILE A 84 9.78 6.19 8.97
N GLY A 85 8.55 6.62 8.66
CA GLY A 85 8.18 8.04 8.67
C GLY A 85 8.47 8.71 10.01
N PHE A 86 8.06 8.07 11.11
CA PHE A 86 8.32 8.57 12.46
C PHE A 86 9.82 8.62 12.80
N ALA A 87 10.57 7.55 12.49
CA ALA A 87 12.02 7.52 12.73
C ALA A 87 12.78 8.54 11.88
N THR A 88 12.37 8.77 10.63
CA THR A 88 12.95 9.83 9.77
C THR A 88 12.64 11.22 10.31
N TYR A 89 11.43 11.45 10.83
CA TYR A 89 11.06 12.71 11.45
C TYR A 89 11.93 12.99 12.68
N LEU A 90 12.06 12.01 13.59
CA LEU A 90 12.94 12.12 14.75
C LEU A 90 14.40 12.36 14.34
N ARG A 91 14.89 11.64 13.33
CA ARG A 91 16.26 11.80 12.81
C ARG A 91 16.49 13.20 12.24
N SER A 92 15.50 13.81 11.59
CA SER A 92 15.62 15.15 11.01
C SER A 92 15.76 16.26 12.06
N GLN A 93 15.32 16.01 13.30
CA GLN A 93 15.46 16.96 14.40
C GLN A 93 16.82 16.88 15.11
N ILE A 94 17.63 15.85 14.81
CA ILE A 94 18.94 15.69 15.43
C ILE A 94 19.96 16.48 14.62
N ASP A 95 20.51 17.54 15.23
CA ASP A 95 21.66 18.21 14.65
C ASP A 95 22.91 17.32 14.79
N THR A 96 23.52 17.03 13.65
CA THR A 96 24.75 16.21 13.54
C THR A 96 25.87 16.99 12.85
N THR A 97 25.67 18.28 12.61
CA THR A 97 26.61 19.16 11.93
C THR A 97 27.78 19.53 12.84
N ASP A 98 27.58 19.47 14.16
CA ASP A 98 28.63 19.72 15.13
C ASP A 98 29.69 18.62 15.11
N THR A 99 30.88 18.99 14.65
CA THR A 99 32.09 18.17 14.67
C THR A 99 33.01 18.66 15.77
N ILE A 100 33.98 17.82 16.17
CA ILE A 100 35.01 18.24 17.13
C ILE A 100 35.75 19.48 16.64
N GLU A 101 35.93 19.62 15.32
CA GLU A 101 36.59 20.74 14.68
C GLU A 101 35.79 22.04 14.79
N THR A 102 34.47 22.01 14.52
CA THR A 102 33.62 23.21 14.69
C THR A 102 33.52 23.63 16.15
N ILE A 103 33.43 22.67 17.07
CA ILE A 103 33.43 22.95 18.51
C ILE A 103 34.76 23.57 18.94
N ALA A 104 35.89 23.04 18.44
CA ALA A 104 37.21 23.58 18.74
C ALA A 104 37.37 25.00 18.20
N ASP A 105 36.93 25.28 16.98
CA ASP A 105 36.98 26.61 16.37
C ASP A 105 36.14 27.63 17.13
N ASP A 106 34.93 27.26 17.55
CA ASP A 106 34.09 28.15 18.34
C ASP A 106 34.65 28.38 19.75
N TYR A 107 35.28 27.36 20.35
CA TYR A 107 36.04 27.54 21.58
C TYR A 107 37.26 28.46 21.39
N LEU A 108 37.99 28.34 20.28
CA LEU A 108 39.14 29.20 19.98
C LEU A 108 38.69 30.65 19.79
N LYS A 109 37.60 30.91 19.05
CA LYS A 109 37.01 32.24 18.93
C LYS A 109 36.57 32.79 20.29
N PHE A 110 35.99 31.94 21.14
CA PHE A 110 35.63 32.32 22.50
C PHE A 110 36.85 32.74 23.32
N LEU A 111 37.97 32.02 23.20
CA LEU A 111 39.21 32.34 23.90
C LEU A 111 39.87 33.63 23.35
N ASP A 112 39.85 33.84 22.04
CA ASP A 112 40.42 35.03 21.38
C ASP A 112 39.68 36.32 21.76
N GLN A 113 38.40 36.23 22.12
CA GLN A 113 37.60 37.38 22.57
C GLN A 113 37.84 37.74 24.04
N ARG A 114 38.60 36.94 24.80
CA ARG A 114 38.85 37.17 26.23
C ARG A 114 40.11 37.96 26.47
N SER A 115 40.10 38.75 27.53
CA SER A 115 41.30 39.46 27.99
C SER A 115 42.36 38.49 28.53
N PRO A 116 43.66 38.84 28.46
CA PRO A 116 44.74 38.00 29.00
C PRO A 116 44.57 37.65 30.49
N THR A 117 43.96 38.53 31.27
CA THR A 117 43.66 38.30 32.71
C THR A 117 42.57 37.25 32.91
N GLU A 118 41.51 37.27 32.08
CA GLU A 118 40.47 36.24 32.12
C GLU A 118 41.03 34.87 31.69
N LEU A 119 41.89 34.84 30.67
CA LEU A 119 42.55 33.60 30.24
C LEU A 119 43.44 32.99 31.34
N LEU A 120 44.17 33.84 32.08
CA LEU A 120 44.95 33.41 33.25
C LEU A 120 44.07 32.85 34.36
N GLU A 121 42.89 33.42 34.58
CA GLU A 121 41.93 32.93 35.56
C GLU A 121 41.33 31.57 35.13
N ILE A 122 40.94 31.44 33.85
CA ILE A 122 40.47 30.16 33.27
C ILE A 122 41.54 29.08 33.43
N TRP A 123 42.78 29.38 33.05
CA TRP A 123 43.91 28.47 33.22
C TRP A 123 44.16 28.10 34.68
N GLY A 124 44.12 29.08 35.58
CA GLY A 124 44.26 28.87 37.02
C GLY A 124 43.17 27.94 37.57
N ASN A 125 41.92 28.11 37.12
CA ASN A 125 40.81 27.23 37.48
C ASN A 125 41.03 25.79 36.99
N ILE A 126 41.41 25.61 35.72
CA ILE A 126 41.67 24.28 35.14
C ILE A 126 42.83 23.59 35.87
N ARG A 127 43.91 24.33 36.15
CA ARG A 127 45.08 23.82 36.86
C ARG A 127 44.75 23.40 38.29
N ASN A 128 43.96 24.19 39.01
CA ASN A 128 43.68 23.98 40.43
C ASN A 128 42.56 22.96 40.67
N LYS A 129 41.54 22.91 39.81
CA LYS A 129 40.40 21.97 39.92
C LYS A 129 40.63 20.66 39.17
N GLY A 130 41.62 20.63 38.28
CA GLY A 130 41.92 19.48 37.43
C GLY A 130 40.91 19.30 36.30
N LEU A 131 41.31 18.55 35.26
CA LEU A 131 40.47 18.24 34.10
C LEU A 131 39.30 17.28 34.43
N THR A 132 39.28 16.74 35.64
CA THR A 132 38.29 15.76 36.10
C THR A 132 36.96 16.37 36.54
N ASP A 133 36.96 17.57 37.12
CA ASP A 133 35.72 18.30 37.45
C ASP A 133 35.11 19.00 36.22
N VAL A 134 35.90 19.13 35.14
CA VAL A 134 35.42 19.49 33.81
C VAL A 134 34.89 18.25 33.05
N ARG A 135 35.17 17.03 33.54
CA ARG A 135 34.75 15.76 32.92
C ARG A 135 33.41 15.25 33.47
N THR A 136 32.89 15.85 34.54
CA THR A 136 31.48 15.71 34.97
C THR A 136 30.53 16.53 34.10
N LEU A 137 31.03 17.30 33.12
CA LEU A 137 30.21 17.78 32.01
C LEU A 137 29.67 16.56 31.25
N GLU A 138 28.40 16.30 31.50
CA GLU A 138 27.38 15.97 30.50
C GLU A 138 27.98 15.53 29.16
N ILE A 139 27.85 14.23 28.86
CA ILE A 139 28.32 13.64 27.61
C ILE A 139 27.97 14.60 26.47
N PRO A 140 28.95 15.11 25.69
CA PRO A 140 28.69 16.17 24.73
C PRO A 140 27.51 15.79 23.84
N GLU A 141 26.55 16.70 23.68
CA GLU A 141 25.30 16.41 22.98
C GLU A 141 25.55 15.83 21.58
N TYR A 142 26.62 16.28 20.89
CA TYR A 142 27.02 15.73 19.58
C TYR A 142 27.31 14.21 19.62
N VAL A 143 27.90 13.68 20.70
CA VAL A 143 28.20 12.24 20.84
C VAL A 143 26.91 11.45 21.01
N VAL A 144 26.00 11.96 21.86
CA VAL A 144 24.68 11.34 22.10
C VAL A 144 23.84 11.38 20.82
N ASN A 145 23.84 12.53 20.13
CA ASN A 145 23.16 12.76 18.86
C ASN A 145 23.69 11.84 17.76
N GLN A 146 25.01 11.68 17.63
CA GLN A 146 25.60 10.73 16.68
C GLN A 146 25.20 9.27 16.98
N GLN A 147 25.17 8.87 18.25
CA GLN A 147 24.73 7.53 18.63
C GLN A 147 23.25 7.30 18.32
N ASN A 148 22.39 8.26 18.67
CA ASN A 148 20.95 8.21 18.40
C ASN A 148 20.66 8.22 16.90
N TYR A 149 21.41 9.01 16.12
CA TYR A 149 21.32 9.03 14.67
C TYR A 149 21.65 7.66 14.06
N LYS A 150 22.73 7.02 14.51
CA LYS A 150 23.09 5.66 14.06
C LYS A 150 22.01 4.64 14.42
N ARG A 151 21.46 4.68 15.64
CA ARG A 151 20.37 3.81 16.08
C ARG A 151 19.10 3.99 15.24
N LEU A 152 18.67 5.23 15.02
CA LEU A 152 17.51 5.54 14.18
C LEU A 152 17.72 5.09 12.73
N THR A 153 18.93 5.28 12.21
CA THR A 153 19.30 4.80 10.87
C THR A 153 19.20 3.28 10.77
N GLN A 154 19.71 2.54 11.76
CA GLN A 154 19.57 1.09 11.83
C GLN A 154 18.11 0.65 11.91
N LEU A 155 17.28 1.33 12.72
CA LEU A 155 15.85 1.05 12.80
C LEU A 155 15.14 1.28 11.47
N ILE A 156 15.48 2.34 10.74
CA ILE A 156 14.92 2.62 9.41
C ILE A 156 15.28 1.49 8.43
N TYR A 157 16.52 0.98 8.45
CA TYR A 157 16.90 -0.14 7.59
C TYR A 157 16.15 -1.43 7.94
N LEU A 158 16.02 -1.75 9.23
CA LEU A 158 15.23 -2.91 9.68
C LEU A 158 13.76 -2.77 9.28
N ALA A 159 13.15 -1.62 9.49
CA ALA A 159 11.77 -1.36 9.09
C ALA A 159 11.60 -1.43 7.56
N SER A 160 12.56 -0.93 6.78
CA SER A 160 12.55 -1.03 5.32
C SER A 160 12.56 -2.48 4.85
N SER A 161 13.37 -3.34 5.49
CA SER A 161 13.36 -4.79 5.19
C SER A 161 12.02 -5.44 5.51
N ALA A 162 11.36 -5.04 6.60
CA ALA A 162 10.05 -5.54 6.98
C ALA A 162 8.95 -5.11 5.98
N VAL A 163 9.03 -3.91 5.41
CA VAL A 163 8.12 -3.46 4.34
C VAL A 163 8.26 -4.36 3.11
N VAL A 164 9.49 -4.65 2.67
CA VAL A 164 9.74 -5.52 1.51
C VAL A 164 9.18 -6.92 1.75
N ILE A 165 9.37 -7.48 2.95
CA ILE A 165 8.80 -8.79 3.32
C ILE A 165 7.27 -8.74 3.31
N GLY A 166 6.66 -7.70 3.90
CA GLY A 166 5.22 -7.53 3.94
C GLY A 166 4.59 -7.43 2.54
N ILE A 167 5.21 -6.66 1.64
CA ILE A 167 4.80 -6.57 0.23
C ILE A 167 4.98 -7.93 -0.47
N GLY A 168 6.09 -8.62 -0.22
CA GLY A 168 6.30 -9.97 -0.76
C GLY A 168 5.20 -10.95 -0.36
N MET A 169 4.77 -10.92 0.90
CA MET A 169 3.68 -11.76 1.41
C MET A 169 2.32 -11.42 0.77
N THR A 170 1.99 -10.13 0.62
CA THR A 170 0.72 -9.72 -0.01
C THR A 170 0.67 -10.10 -1.48
N VAL A 171 1.75 -9.85 -2.24
CA VAL A 171 1.86 -10.24 -3.64
C VAL A 171 1.78 -11.76 -3.78
N THR A 172 2.49 -12.51 -2.94
CA THR A 172 2.44 -13.98 -2.96
C THR A 172 1.01 -14.48 -2.69
N SER A 173 0.29 -13.88 -1.74
CA SER A 173 -1.12 -14.23 -1.49
C SER A 173 -2.01 -14.00 -2.72
N LEU A 174 -1.79 -12.91 -3.45
CA LEU A 174 -2.51 -12.59 -4.68
C LEU A 174 -2.16 -13.52 -5.85
N LEU A 175 -0.95 -14.07 -5.90
CA LEU A 175 -0.51 -14.98 -6.95
C LEU A 175 -0.89 -16.44 -6.69
N LEU A 176 -1.05 -16.84 -5.43
CA LEU A 176 -1.54 -18.17 -5.08
C LEU A 176 -2.96 -18.38 -5.66
N ARG A 177 -3.13 -19.43 -6.47
CA ARG A 177 -4.46 -19.87 -6.93
C ARG A 177 -5.19 -20.59 -5.79
N PRO A 178 -6.48 -20.32 -5.55
CA PRO A 178 -7.25 -21.09 -4.57
C PRO A 178 -7.17 -22.58 -4.91
N ARG A 179 -6.71 -23.38 -3.95
CA ARG A 179 -6.73 -24.84 -4.08
C ARG A 179 -8.19 -25.26 -3.96
N GLU A 180 -8.80 -25.62 -5.09
CA GLU A 180 -10.16 -26.14 -5.15
C GLU A 180 -10.20 -27.39 -4.27
N LYS A 181 -10.93 -27.33 -3.15
CA LYS A 181 -11.12 -28.50 -2.30
C LYS A 181 -11.95 -29.49 -3.11
N SER A 182 -11.28 -30.47 -3.71
CA SER A 182 -11.90 -31.69 -4.19
C SER A 182 -12.58 -32.34 -2.99
N ASN A 183 -13.90 -32.14 -2.86
CA ASN A 183 -14.73 -32.95 -1.98
C ASN A 183 -14.70 -34.38 -2.54
N ALA A 184 -13.76 -35.17 -2.04
CA ALA A 184 -13.80 -36.61 -2.18
C ALA A 184 -14.50 -37.17 -0.95
N THR A 185 -15.64 -37.81 -1.22
CA THR A 185 -16.41 -38.77 -0.40
C THR A 185 -17.02 -38.30 0.92
#